data_AF-A0A833GCD4-F1
#
_entry.id   AF-A0A833GCD4-F1
#
_cell.length_a   1.000
_cell.length_b   1.000
_cell.length_c   1.000
_cell.angle_alpha   90.00
_cell.angle_beta   90.00
_cell.angle_gamma   90.00
#
_symmetry.space_group_name_H-M   'P 1'
#
loop_
_entity.id
_entity.type
_entity.pdbx_description
1 polymer ?
#
loop_
_entity_poly.entity_id
_entity_poly.type
_entity_poly.pdbx_seq_one_letter_code
_entity_poly.pdbx_strand_id
1 'polypeptide(L)'
;MPEGWALDRDGRPTTDPEAALAGTMIPIGGAKGAALALMVEVMSAALVGAHFAFEASSFLDTDGPPPGVGQTVIAVDAAPISGGAFRERMA
;
A
#
# COMPACT_ATOMS: atom_id res chain seq x y z
N MET A 1 11.86 -16.64 2.21
CA MET A 1 11.52 -15.29 2.70
C MET A 1 11.71 -15.24 4.21
N PRO A 2 12.02 -14.08 4.83
CA PRO A 2 12.07 -13.97 6.29
C PRO A 2 10.72 -14.33 6.95
N GLU A 3 10.77 -14.83 8.18
CA GLU A 3 9.57 -15.12 8.96
C GLU A 3 8.77 -13.84 9.28
N GLY A 4 7.44 -13.97 9.37
CA GLY A 4 6.54 -12.86 9.71
C GLY A 4 6.18 -11.92 8.56
N TRP A 5 6.57 -12.25 7.33
CA TRP A 5 6.23 -11.46 6.14
C TRP A 5 4.92 -11.88 5.47
N ALA A 6 4.55 -13.16 5.58
CA ALA A 6 3.35 -13.70 4.95
C ALA A 6 2.76 -14.87 5.74
N LEU A 7 1.51 -15.14 5.42
CA LEU A 7 0.77 -16.33 5.82
C LEU A 7 0.48 -17.18 4.59
N ASP A 8 0.43 -18.49 4.75
CA ASP A 8 -0.08 -19.40 3.74
C ASP A 8 -1.62 -19.33 3.63
N ARG A 9 -2.21 -20.16 2.76
CA ARG A 9 -3.66 -20.25 2.53
C ARG A 9 -4.49 -20.61 3.78
N ASP A 10 -3.87 -21.26 4.77
CA ASP A 10 -4.52 -21.66 6.01
C ASP A 10 -4.31 -20.61 7.12
N GLY A 11 -3.68 -19.48 6.78
CA GLY A 11 -3.36 -18.40 7.71
C GLY A 11 -2.17 -18.71 8.62
N ARG A 12 -1.34 -19.71 8.32
CA ARG A 12 -0.16 -20.03 9.13
C ARG A 12 1.06 -19.25 8.63
N PRO A 13 1.95 -18.77 9.52
CA PRO A 13 3.19 -18.14 9.11
C PRO A 13 4.02 -19.04 8.18
N THR A 14 4.56 -18.46 7.10
CA THR A 14 5.37 -19.20 6.14
C THR A 14 6.63 -18.43 5.75
N THR A 15 7.70 -19.17 5.49
CA THR A 15 8.96 -18.68 4.91
C THR A 15 9.16 -19.16 3.47
N ASP A 16 8.27 -20.02 2.96
CA ASP A 16 8.22 -20.50 1.58
C ASP A 16 7.54 -19.44 0.68
N PRO A 17 8.25 -18.88 -0.33
CA PRO A 17 7.70 -17.91 -1.26
C PRO A 17 6.48 -18.40 -2.04
N GLU A 18 6.44 -19.67 -2.43
CA GLU A 18 5.31 -20.23 -3.21
C GLU A 18 4.06 -20.30 -2.34
N ALA A 19 4.19 -20.78 -1.10
CA ALA A 19 3.11 -20.77 -0.13
C ALA A 19 2.63 -19.36 0.21
N ALA A 20 3.53 -18.37 0.24
CA ALA A 20 3.20 -16.96 0.49
C ALA A 20 2.42 -16.33 -0.67
N LEU A 21 2.79 -16.60 -1.91
CA LEU A 21 2.07 -16.12 -3.11
C LEU A 21 0.65 -16.69 -3.19
N ALA A 22 0.46 -17.93 -2.72
CA ALA A 22 -0.85 -18.56 -2.62
C ALA A 22 -1.65 -18.14 -1.36
N GLY A 23 -1.06 -17.33 -0.49
CA GLY A 23 -1.63 -16.88 0.78
C GLY A 23 -1.80 -15.37 0.83
N THR A 24 -1.38 -14.74 1.93
CA THR A 24 -1.47 -13.28 2.11
C THR A 24 -0.21 -12.68 2.71
N MET A 25 0.14 -11.48 2.27
CA MET A 25 1.21 -10.68 2.88
C MET A 25 0.71 -10.04 4.18
N ILE A 26 1.61 -9.88 5.17
CA ILE A 26 1.31 -9.24 6.44
C ILE A 26 1.70 -7.74 6.38
N PRO A 27 0.83 -6.82 6.82
CA PRO A 27 1.18 -5.41 6.91
C PRO A 27 2.32 -5.14 7.88
N ILE A 28 3.29 -4.32 7.46
CA ILE A 28 4.40 -3.91 8.31
C ILE A 28 3.91 -3.17 9.56
N GLY A 29 4.38 -3.55 10.76
CA GLY A 29 4.00 -2.87 12.00
C GLY A 29 2.58 -3.19 12.49
N GLY A 30 2.00 -4.32 12.04
CA GLY A 30 0.74 -4.86 12.56
C GLY A 30 -0.44 -3.90 12.35
N ALA A 31 -1.18 -3.61 13.41
CA ALA A 31 -2.37 -2.76 13.34
C ALA A 31 -2.11 -1.37 12.75
N LYS A 32 -0.91 -0.80 12.97
CA LYS A 32 -0.54 0.50 12.38
C LYS A 32 -0.32 0.40 10.87
N GLY A 33 0.31 -0.67 10.41
CA GLY A 33 0.47 -0.95 8.99
C GLY A 33 -0.86 -1.18 8.28
N ALA A 34 -1.75 -1.94 8.93
CA ALA A 34 -3.10 -2.17 8.41
C ALA A 34 -3.89 -0.86 8.28
N ALA A 35 -3.82 0.02 9.29
CA ALA A 35 -4.45 1.34 9.23
C ALA A 35 -3.84 2.23 8.13
N LEU A 36 -2.52 2.17 7.93
CA LEU A 36 -1.85 2.90 6.85
C LEU A 36 -2.26 2.38 5.47
N ALA A 37 -2.34 1.06 5.28
CA ALA A 37 -2.81 0.44 4.05
C ALA A 37 -4.26 0.85 3.74
N LEU A 38 -5.14 0.88 4.75
CA LEU A 38 -6.51 1.35 4.60
C LEU A 38 -6.57 2.84 4.21
N MET A 39 -5.73 3.69 4.81
CA MET A 39 -5.65 5.10 4.45
C MET A 39 -5.23 5.29 2.98
N VAL A 40 -4.22 4.53 2.53
CA VAL A 40 -3.80 4.53 1.12
C VAL A 40 -4.97 4.12 0.23
N GLU A 41 -5.67 3.03 0.56
CA GLU A 41 -6.80 2.53 -0.20
C GLU A 41 -7.93 3.56 -0.36
N VAL A 42 -8.29 4.25 0.72
CA VAL A 42 -9.27 5.34 0.68
C VAL A 42 -8.81 6.47 -0.22
N MET A 43 -7.54 6.84 -0.17
CA MET A 43 -6.99 7.92 -0.98
C MET A 43 -6.79 7.55 -2.45
N SER A 44 -6.41 6.32 -2.77
CA SER A 44 -6.05 5.90 -4.14
C SER A 44 -7.19 5.24 -4.91
N ALA A 45 -8.18 4.67 -4.21
CA ALA A 45 -9.36 4.06 -4.83
C ALA A 45 -10.60 4.92 -4.60
N ALA A 46 -11.07 5.00 -3.35
CA ALA A 46 -12.36 5.60 -3.03
C ALA A 46 -12.45 7.09 -3.39
N LEU A 47 -11.45 7.89 -3.02
CA LEU A 47 -11.44 9.34 -3.23
C LEU A 47 -11.45 9.72 -4.72
N VAL A 48 -10.78 8.94 -5.57
CA VAL A 48 -10.60 9.24 -7.00
C VAL A 48 -11.55 8.44 -7.90
N GLY A 49 -12.37 7.56 -7.32
CA GLY A 49 -13.32 6.71 -8.06
C GLY A 49 -12.67 5.58 -8.85
N ALA A 50 -11.51 5.09 -8.39
CA ALA A 50 -10.81 3.95 -8.98
C ALA A 50 -11.16 2.63 -8.26
N HIS A 51 -10.70 1.51 -8.81
CA HIS A 51 -10.91 0.19 -8.20
C HIS A 51 -10.18 0.05 -6.86
N PHE A 52 -10.86 -0.57 -5.89
CA PHE A 52 -10.20 -1.12 -4.71
C PHE A 52 -9.24 -2.25 -5.11
N ALA A 53 -8.24 -2.56 -4.27
CA ALA A 53 -7.26 -3.60 -4.53
C ALA A 53 -7.88 -4.99 -4.75
N PHE A 54 -9.03 -5.27 -4.13
CA PHE A 54 -9.77 -6.52 -4.36
C PHE A 54 -10.64 -6.51 -5.63
N GLU A 55 -10.83 -5.35 -6.26
CA GLU A 55 -11.55 -5.18 -7.53
C GLU A 55 -10.58 -5.09 -8.73
N ALA A 56 -9.33 -4.71 -8.46
CA ALA A 56 -8.29 -4.57 -9.47
C ALA A 56 -7.90 -5.92 -10.09
N SER A 57 -7.61 -5.90 -11.40
CA SER A 57 -6.98 -7.05 -12.06
C SER A 57 -5.50 -7.18 -11.65
N SER A 58 -4.88 -8.29 -12.06
CA SER A 58 -3.49 -8.63 -11.70
C SER A 58 -2.50 -7.58 -12.21
N PHE A 59 -1.50 -7.28 -11.38
CA PHE A 59 -0.28 -6.57 -11.79
C PHE A 59 0.85 -7.51 -12.21
N LEU A 60 0.69 -8.81 -12.00
CA LEU A 60 1.76 -9.80 -12.10
C LEU A 60 1.75 -10.57 -13.42
N ASP A 61 0.67 -10.43 -14.19
CA ASP A 61 0.47 -11.06 -15.48
C ASP A 61 -0.27 -10.10 -16.43
N THR A 62 -0.56 -10.56 -17.65
CA THR A 62 -1.22 -9.78 -18.70
C THR A 62 -2.66 -10.22 -18.95
N ASP A 63 -3.24 -11.00 -18.03
CA ASP A 63 -4.58 -11.54 -18.21
C ASP A 63 -5.63 -10.50 -17.74
N GLY A 64 -6.54 -10.15 -18.65
CA GLY A 64 -7.63 -9.22 -18.38
C GLY A 64 -7.31 -7.75 -18.68
N PRO A 65 -8.22 -6.82 -18.34
CA PRO A 65 -8.03 -5.39 -18.58
C PRO A 65 -6.96 -4.81 -17.65
N PRO A 66 -6.48 -3.57 -17.89
CA PRO A 66 -5.61 -2.88 -16.94
C PRO A 66 -6.26 -2.80 -15.54
N PRO A 67 -5.46 -2.81 -14.44
CA PRO A 67 -5.97 -2.89 -13.06
C PRO A 67 -7.01 -1.84 -12.65
N GLY A 68 -7.05 -0.68 -13.32
CA GLY A 68 -8.02 0.37 -13.02
C GLY A 68 -7.77 1.05 -11.67
N VAL A 69 -6.52 1.03 -11.18
CA VAL A 69 -6.12 1.71 -9.94
C VAL A 69 -6.01 3.23 -10.14
N GLY A 70 -6.04 3.96 -9.03
CA GLY A 70 -5.88 5.40 -9.00
C GLY A 70 -4.69 5.84 -8.12
N GLN A 71 -4.44 7.14 -8.13
CA GLN A 71 -3.39 7.76 -7.31
C GLN A 71 -3.86 9.14 -6.84
N THR A 72 -3.52 9.48 -5.59
CA THR A 72 -3.65 10.83 -5.05
C THR A 72 -2.25 11.43 -4.83
N VAL A 73 -2.07 12.68 -5.24
CA VAL A 73 -0.82 13.44 -5.04
C VAL A 73 -1.10 14.64 -4.15
N ILE A 74 -0.29 14.81 -3.10
CA ILE A 74 -0.38 15.94 -2.17
C ILE A 74 0.89 16.77 -2.33
N ALA A 75 0.73 18.04 -2.71
CA ALA A 75 1.80 19.02 -2.78
C ALA A 75 1.56 20.13 -1.77
N VAL A 76 2.59 20.48 -1.00
CA VAL A 76 2.52 21.50 0.05
C VAL A 76 3.63 22.51 -0.16
N ASP A 77 3.27 23.77 -0.35
CA ASP A 77 4.23 24.88 -0.24
C ASP A 77 4.50 25.16 1.23
N ALA A 78 5.68 24.73 1.70
CA ALA A 78 6.09 24.89 3.10
C ALA A 78 6.55 26.31 3.44
N ALA A 79 6.86 27.17 2.45
CA ALA A 79 7.41 28.50 2.71
C ALA A 79 6.47 29.40 3.55
N PRO A 80 5.19 29.59 3.17
CA PRO A 80 4.27 30.39 3.97
C PRO A 80 3.90 29.74 5.32
N ILE A 81 3.90 28.41 5.39
CA ILE A 81 3.50 27.65 6.60
C ILE A 81 4.57 27.74 7.68
N SER A 82 5.84 27.62 7.27
CA SER A 82 6.99 27.58 8.17
C SER A 82 7.59 28.95 8.48
N GLY A 83 7.08 30.04 7.89
CA GLY A 83 7.71 31.36 7.99
C GLY A 83 9.13 31.38 7.41
N GLY A 84 9.38 30.58 6.36
CA GLY A 84 10.71 30.44 5.75
C GLY A 84 11.68 29.50 6.47
N ALA A 85 11.33 28.96 7.65
CA ALA A 85 12.24 28.11 8.44
C ALA A 85 12.41 26.67 7.90
N PHE A 86 11.55 26.21 6.98
CA PHE A 86 11.52 24.81 6.55
C PHE A 86 12.88 24.30 6.04
N ARG A 87 13.58 25.07 5.18
CA ARG A 87 14.86 24.63 4.59
C ARG A 87 15.94 24.45 5.65
N GLU A 88 16.03 25.34 6.64
CA GLU A 88 17.00 25.25 7.73
C GLU A 88 16.73 24.02 8.62
N ARG A 89 15.46 23.72 8.89
CA ARG A 89 15.06 22.57 9.74
C ARG A 89 15.28 21.20 9.09
N MET A 90 15.48 21.15 7.77
CA MET A 90 15.68 19.92 6.99
C MET A 90 17.15 19.64 6.66
N ALA A 91 18.05 20.58 6.93
CA ALA A 91 19.51 20.43 6.74
C ALA A 91 20.14 19.72 7.95
#